data_AF-A0A832ZH89-F1
#
_entry.id   AF-A0A832ZH89-F1
#
_cell.length_a   1.000
_cell.length_b   1.000
_cell.length_c   1.000
_cell.angle_alpha   90.00
_cell.angle_beta   90.00
_cell.angle_gamma   90.00
#
_symmetry.space_group_name_H-M   'P 1'
#
loop_
_entity.id
_entity.type
_entity.pdbx_description
1 polymer ?
#
loop_
_entity_poly.entity_id
_entity_poly.type
_entity_poly.pdbx_seq_one_letter_code
_entity_poly.pdbx_strand_id
1 'polypeptide(L)'
;MHYSTLELKLEKSSIVVDRGSLKTKRKFAFLLEEGDVLLRERDKLQVHEEVEVLEDYSYSRENKRPKDTIHIYVIWEIVKR
;
A
#
# COMPACT_ATOMS: atom_id res chain seq x y z
N MET A 1 -16.01 16.48 -9.46
CA MET A 1 -16.56 15.34 -8.69
C MET A 1 -16.61 15.76 -7.22
N HIS A 2 -17.78 15.75 -6.57
CA HIS A 2 -17.96 16.13 -5.16
C HIS A 2 -18.02 14.85 -4.31
N TYR A 3 -16.87 14.23 -4.03
CA TYR A 3 -16.75 13.23 -2.97
C TYR A 3 -15.69 13.75 -1.99
N SER A 4 -15.94 13.54 -0.70
CA SER A 4 -15.06 14.04 0.37
C SER A 4 -14.21 12.92 0.95
N THR A 5 -14.65 11.67 0.76
CA THR A 5 -14.06 10.48 1.34
C THR A 5 -13.93 9.34 0.33
N LEU A 6 -12.92 8.52 0.53
CA LEU A 6 -12.71 7.25 -0.16
C LEU A 6 -12.78 6.13 0.87
N GLU A 7 -13.54 5.09 0.52
CA GLU A 7 -13.61 3.84 1.26
C GLU A 7 -13.00 2.73 0.41
N LEU A 8 -11.94 2.11 0.91
CA LEU A 8 -11.14 1.10 0.23
C LEU A 8 -11.55 -0.28 0.73
N LYS A 9 -11.77 -1.22 -0.19
CA LYS A 9 -11.80 -2.64 0.15
C LYS A 9 -10.39 -3.20 0.00
N LEU A 10 -9.83 -3.66 1.11
CA LEU A 10 -8.44 -4.11 1.18
C LEU A 10 -8.36 -5.63 1.29
N GLU A 11 -7.43 -6.23 0.57
CA GLU A 11 -7.02 -7.62 0.75
C GLU A 11 -5.69 -7.67 1.52
N LYS A 12 -5.69 -8.35 2.67
CA LYS A 12 -4.51 -8.49 3.52
C LYS A 12 -3.64 -9.65 3.07
N SER A 13 -2.37 -9.39 2.87
CA SER A 13 -1.35 -10.41 2.56
C SER A 13 -0.07 -10.16 3.36
N SER A 14 0.85 -11.12 3.33
CA SER A 14 2.18 -10.99 3.94
C SER A 14 3.25 -11.31 2.92
N ILE A 15 4.26 -10.44 2.82
CA ILE A 15 5.41 -10.65 1.92
C ILE A 15 6.71 -10.66 2.72
N VAL A 16 7.69 -11.39 2.21
CA VAL A 16 9.05 -11.41 2.76
C VAL A 16 9.92 -10.51 1.91
N VAL A 17 10.62 -9.58 2.55
CA VAL A 17 11.47 -8.59 1.88
C VAL A 17 12.86 -8.61 2.48
N ASP A 18 13.85 -8.16 1.71
CA ASP A 18 15.16 -7.85 2.27
C ASP A 18 15.03 -6.60 3.15
N ARG A 19 15.62 -6.63 4.36
CA ARG A 19 15.57 -5.47 5.26
C ARG A 19 16.12 -4.22 4.57
N GLY A 20 15.33 -3.15 4.55
CA GLY A 20 15.70 -1.87 3.94
C GLY A 20 15.56 -1.82 2.41
N SER A 21 15.00 -2.82 1.76
CA SER A 21 14.76 -2.81 0.30
C SER A 21 13.41 -2.28 -0.13
N LEU A 22 12.57 -1.85 0.82
CA LEU A 22 11.23 -1.36 0.54
C LEU A 22 11.33 0.01 -0.16
N LYS A 23 10.71 0.15 -1.32
CA LYS A 23 10.52 1.45 -1.98
C LYS A 23 9.06 1.83 -1.92
N THR A 24 8.80 3.02 -1.41
CA THR A 24 7.46 3.57 -1.29
C THR A 24 7.38 4.92 -1.98
N LYS A 25 6.18 5.27 -2.44
CA LYS A 25 5.87 6.59 -2.97
C LYS A 25 4.66 7.15 -2.27
N ARG A 26 4.54 8.48 -2.27
CA ARG A 26 3.35 9.16 -1.76
C ARG A 26 2.40 9.47 -2.90
N LYS A 27 1.14 9.12 -2.72
CA LYS A 27 0.03 9.50 -3.59
C LYS A 27 -1.00 10.26 -2.76
N PHE A 28 -1.68 11.23 -3.35
CA PHE A 28 -2.93 11.69 -2.74
C PHE A 28 -3.98 10.58 -2.83
N ALA A 29 -4.88 10.49 -1.84
CA ALA A 29 -5.88 9.44 -1.79
C ALA A 29 -6.75 9.41 -3.06
N PHE A 30 -7.09 10.56 -3.63
CA PHE A 30 -7.84 10.65 -4.90
C PHE A 30 -7.11 10.08 -6.14
N LEU A 31 -5.81 9.81 -6.05
CA LEU A 31 -4.98 9.19 -7.08
C LEU A 31 -4.70 7.70 -6.81
N LEU A 32 -5.32 7.12 -5.79
CA LEU A 32 -5.23 5.68 -5.55
C LEU A 32 -5.97 4.91 -6.63
N GLU A 33 -5.41 3.77 -7.00
CA GLU A 33 -5.92 2.87 -8.04
C GLU A 33 -6.09 1.46 -7.46
N GLU A 34 -6.99 0.68 -8.07
CA GLU A 34 -7.09 -0.76 -7.76
C GLU A 34 -5.75 -1.44 -8.08
N GLY A 35 -5.26 -2.27 -7.17
CA GLY A 35 -3.95 -2.89 -7.21
C GLY A 35 -2.83 -2.09 -6.51
N ASP A 36 -3.06 -0.83 -6.13
CA ASP A 36 -2.12 -0.14 -5.24
C ASP A 36 -2.02 -0.89 -3.91
N VAL A 37 -0.82 -0.90 -3.32
CA VAL A 37 -0.54 -1.69 -2.12
C VAL A 37 -0.18 -0.76 -0.96
N LEU A 38 -0.95 -0.82 0.12
CA LEU A 38 -0.74 -0.05 1.33
C LEU A 38 0.07 -0.85 2.35
N LEU A 39 0.84 -0.13 3.17
CA LEU A 39 1.63 -0.71 4.26
C LEU A 39 0.92 -0.66 5.62
N ARG A 40 -0.28 -0.07 5.66
CA ARG A 40 -1.10 0.07 6.86
C ARG A 40 -2.54 -0.28 6.54
N GLU A 41 -3.19 -0.93 7.50
CA GLU A 41 -4.61 -1.28 7.42
C GLU A 41 -5.44 -0.01 7.61
N ARG A 42 -5.77 0.66 6.50
CA ARG A 42 -6.57 1.89 6.51
C ARG A 42 -7.53 1.91 5.34
N ASP A 43 -8.79 1.70 5.66
CA ASP A 43 -9.91 1.58 4.71
C ASP A 43 -10.59 2.91 4.41
N LYS A 44 -10.44 3.95 5.24
CA LYS A 44 -11.07 5.26 5.05
C LYS A 44 -10.07 6.40 4.97
N LEU A 45 -10.20 7.19 3.91
CA LEU A 45 -9.30 8.29 3.58
C LEU A 45 -10.08 9.54 3.17
N GLN A 46 -9.55 10.70 3.55
CA GLN A 46 -9.99 11.97 2.95
C GLN A 46 -9.32 12.14 1.59
N VAL A 47 -10.02 12.75 0.63
CA VAL A 47 -9.51 12.86 -0.75
C VAL A 47 -8.14 13.52 -0.85
N HIS A 48 -7.87 14.55 -0.03
CA HIS A 48 -6.61 15.30 -0.04
C HIS A 48 -5.52 14.71 0.87
N GLU A 49 -5.78 13.56 1.48
CA GLU A 49 -4.81 12.92 2.35
C GLU A 49 -3.66 12.31 1.52
N GLU A 50 -2.42 12.44 2.00
CA GLU A 50 -1.29 11.70 1.45
C GLU A 50 -1.24 10.28 2.01
N VAL A 51 -1.09 9.32 1.11
CA VAL A 51 -1.01 7.90 1.42
C VAL A 51 0.28 7.34 0.87
N GLU A 52 0.98 6.58 1.71
CA GLU A 52 2.17 5.84 1.32
C GLU A 52 1.78 4.52 0.66
N VAL A 53 2.23 4.34 -0.58
CA VAL A 53 1.96 3.17 -1.40
C VAL A 53 3.29 2.48 -1.71
N LEU A 54 3.29 1.15 -1.61
CA LEU A 54 4.42 0.33 -2.01
C LEU A 54 4.62 0.42 -3.52
N GLU A 55 5.84 0.77 -3.93
CA GLU A 55 6.24 0.86 -5.34
C GLU A 55 7.00 -0.40 -5.77
N ASP A 56 7.95 -0.85 -4.93
CA ASP A 56 8.83 -1.96 -5.26
C ASP A 56 9.45 -2.55 -3.98
N TYR A 57 9.89 -3.80 -4.03
CA TYR A 57 10.67 -4.44 -2.99
C TYR A 57 11.59 -5.51 -3.59
N SER A 58 12.74 -5.75 -2.96
CA SER A 58 13.60 -6.88 -3.34
C SER A 58 13.50 -8.02 -2.35
N TYR A 59 13.52 -9.24 -2.87
CA TYR A 59 13.69 -10.45 -2.09
C TYR A 59 14.75 -11.31 -2.77
N SER A 60 15.80 -11.66 -2.03
CA SER A 60 16.90 -12.47 -2.55
C SER A 60 17.14 -13.70 -1.67
N ARG A 61 16.99 -14.91 -2.24
CA ARG A 61 17.22 -16.17 -1.50
C ARG A 61 18.68 -16.38 -1.09
N GLU A 62 19.61 -15.93 -1.91
CA GLU A 62 21.05 -16.21 -1.76
C GLU A 62 21.80 -15.14 -0.96
N ASN A 63 21.19 -13.97 -0.76
CA ASN A 63 21.84 -12.85 -0.07
C ASN A 63 21.72 -12.99 1.46
N LYS A 64 22.83 -12.76 2.16
CA LYS A 64 22.92 -12.75 3.64
C LYS A 64 22.17 -11.58 4.31
N ARG A 65 21.56 -10.67 3.53
CA ARG A 65 20.72 -9.60 4.08
C ARG A 65 19.61 -10.17 4.96
N PRO A 66 19.40 -9.63 6.18
CA PRO A 66 18.27 -10.00 7.03
C PRO A 66 16.95 -9.87 6.27
N LYS A 67 16.01 -10.78 6.54
CA LYS A 67 14.67 -10.76 5.95
C LYS A 67 13.68 -10.26 6.98
N ASP A 68 12.72 -9.46 6.52
CA ASP A 68 11.58 -9.04 7.32
C ASP A 68 10.30 -9.53 6.64
N THR A 69 9.34 -10.00 7.44
CA THR A 69 7.99 -10.29 6.96
C THR A 69 7.12 -9.09 7.29
N ILE A 70 6.47 -8.52 6.28
CA ILE A 70 5.60 -7.36 6.45
C ILE A 70 4.19 -7.68 5.96
N HIS A 71 3.20 -7.06 6.61
CA HIS A 71 1.82 -7.10 6.16
C HIS A 71 1.59 -6.00 5.12
N ILE A 72 0.92 -6.38 4.04
CA ILE A 72 0.51 -5.48 2.97
C ILE A 72 -1.00 -5.57 2.77
N TYR A 73 -1.57 -4.48 2.25
CA TYR A 73 -3.01 -4.35 2.05
C TYR A 73 -3.25 -3.89 0.61
N VAL A 74 -3.67 -4.80 -0.25
CA VAL A 74 -3.91 -4.52 -1.68
C VAL A 74 -5.29 -3.91 -1.82
N ILE A 75 -5.40 -2.78 -2.53
CA ILE A 75 -6.69 -2.16 -2.83
C ILE A 75 -7.39 -3.00 -3.90
N TRP A 76 -8.47 -3.67 -3.53
CA TRP A 76 -9.31 -4.44 -4.44
C TRP A 76 -10.39 -3.57 -5.10
N GLU A 77 -10.96 -2.61 -4.36
CA GLU A 77 -12.04 -1.76 -4.84
C GLU A 77 -12.01 -0.40 -4.13
N ILE A 78 -12.39 0.67 -4.83
CA ILE A 78 -12.47 2.03 -4.29
C ILE A 78 -13.89 2.57 -4.41
N VAL A 79 -14.54 2.81 -3.27
CA VAL A 79 -15.86 3.40 -3.19
C VAL A 79 -15.75 4.89 -2.87
N LYS A 80 -16.30 5.74 -3.75
CA LYS A 80 -16.28 7.21 -3.62
C LYS A 80 -17.54 7.69 -2.90
N ARG A 81 -17.40 8.47 -1.83
CA ARG A 81 -18.51 9.01 -1.03
C ARG A 81 -18.38 10.52 -0.79
#